data_AF-W9BKF5-F1
#
_entry.id   AF-W9BKF5-F1
#
_cell.length_a   1.000
_cell.length_b   1.000
_cell.length_c   1.000
_cell.angle_alpha   90.00
_cell.angle_beta   90.00
_cell.angle_gamma   90.00
#
_symmetry.space_group_name_H-M   'P 1'
#
loop_
_entity.id
_entity.type
_entity.pdbx_description
1 polymer ?
#
loop_
_entity_poly.entity_id
_entity_poly.type
_entity_poly.pdbx_seq_one_letter_code
_entity_poly.pdbx_strand_id
1 'polypeptide(L)'
;MASTLPANPSLVRLRADARALQRAVRAGTADARATVRSHHPRPEIALARAAFALHDAQLTVARQYGFTGWPALVGYMRTAAGLSVDPDGVDEDALAPQDRFCALAVLRYDAADAPPRRQAAADLLAAQPDLVGRHIWAAAAAADPDALRHHLRTESATARGGPYRWSPLLYLAYSRVPGDAPAAARVLLDAGADPDDGYLWCGMSTPFTVLTGVFGEGEQGPRRQPRHPDADELAALLLQRGAHPADQQTLYNRMFGADDSHLRLLFAHGLAGAGPSPWERRLGEAMESRDQMWRRQVQWAAEHGFAERLALLARHGIDTSGAQLRPVTFPADPNQRDAEGATPLHHAAWAGDVDLIERLLAAGADPGVTDLRFDATPQGWAEHAYQTEAAELLRPT
;
A
#
# COMPACT_ATOMS: atom_id res chain seq x y z
N MET A 1 -5.52 6.95 -15.37
CA MET A 1 -5.68 5.85 -14.41
C MET A 1 -4.28 5.34 -14.16
N ALA A 2 -3.95 5.00 -12.92
CA ALA A 2 -2.72 4.26 -12.65
C ALA A 2 -2.65 3.01 -13.53
N SER A 3 -1.44 2.54 -13.82
CA SER A 3 -1.27 1.29 -14.55
C SER A 3 -1.97 0.15 -13.83
N THR A 4 -2.67 -0.70 -14.58
CA THR A 4 -3.37 -1.90 -14.06
C THR A 4 -2.55 -3.17 -14.23
N LEU A 5 -1.22 -3.04 -14.24
CA LEU A 5 -0.31 -4.18 -14.34
C LEU A 5 -0.58 -5.18 -13.20
N PRO A 6 -0.51 -6.49 -13.50
CA PRO A 6 -0.61 -7.51 -12.46
C PRO A 6 0.63 -7.47 -11.56
N ALA A 7 0.52 -8.05 -10.36
CA ALA A 7 1.66 -8.30 -9.48
C ALA A 7 2.75 -9.12 -10.21
N ASN A 8 4.00 -8.76 -9.93
CA ASN A 8 5.21 -9.30 -10.56
C ASN A 8 5.12 -9.32 -12.10
N PRO A 9 4.91 -8.15 -12.74
CA PRO A 9 4.72 -8.09 -14.18
C PRO A 9 5.99 -8.56 -14.91
N SER A 10 5.80 -9.36 -15.96
CA SER A 10 6.90 -9.92 -16.74
C SER A 10 6.86 -9.43 -18.18
N LEU A 11 7.94 -8.76 -18.61
CA LEU A 11 8.06 -8.32 -20.00
C LEU A 11 8.07 -9.51 -20.98
N VAL A 12 8.53 -10.68 -20.53
CA VAL A 12 8.46 -11.92 -21.34
C VAL A 12 7.00 -12.32 -21.55
N ARG A 13 6.19 -12.31 -20.48
CA ARG A 13 4.75 -12.62 -20.55
C ARG A 13 4.00 -11.60 -21.40
N LEU A 14 4.23 -10.30 -21.19
CA LEU A 14 3.60 -9.23 -21.98
C LEU A 14 3.92 -9.33 -23.48
N ARG A 15 5.15 -9.75 -23.84
CA ARG A 15 5.51 -10.04 -25.24
C ARG A 15 4.79 -11.27 -25.78
N ALA A 16 4.61 -12.30 -24.96
CA ALA A 16 3.84 -13.49 -25.33
C ALA A 16 2.36 -13.14 -25.53
N ASP A 17 1.78 -12.31 -24.66
CA ASP A 17 0.40 -11.82 -24.73
C ASP A 17 0.17 -11.02 -26.02
N ALA A 18 1.08 -10.10 -26.38
CA ALA A 18 0.99 -9.37 -27.64
C ALA A 18 1.04 -10.30 -28.87
N ARG A 19 1.88 -11.34 -28.84
CA ARG A 19 1.92 -12.36 -29.92
C ARG A 19 0.67 -13.22 -29.95
N ALA A 20 0.12 -13.56 -28.79
CA ALA A 20 -1.12 -14.34 -28.67
C ALA A 20 -2.32 -13.54 -29.22
N LEU A 21 -2.45 -12.27 -28.82
CA LEU A 21 -3.44 -11.34 -29.35
C LEU A 21 -3.33 -11.22 -30.88
N GLN A 22 -2.10 -11.06 -31.41
CA GLN A 22 -1.90 -10.99 -32.86
C GLN A 22 -2.41 -12.24 -33.58
N ARG A 23 -2.09 -13.43 -33.09
CA ARG A 23 -2.54 -14.69 -33.68
C ARG A 23 -4.06 -14.84 -33.60
N ALA A 24 -4.67 -14.50 -32.46
CA ALA A 24 -6.12 -14.58 -32.27
C ALA A 24 -6.89 -13.64 -33.20
N VAL A 25 -6.41 -12.40 -33.38
CA VAL A 25 -7.02 -11.47 -34.35
C VAL A 25 -6.92 -12.00 -35.78
N ARG A 26 -5.76 -12.55 -36.17
CA ARG A 26 -5.57 -13.17 -37.50
C ARG A 26 -6.45 -14.40 -37.71
N ALA A 27 -6.79 -15.12 -36.65
CA ALA A 27 -7.72 -16.24 -36.67
C ALA A 27 -9.21 -15.80 -36.67
N GLY A 28 -9.49 -14.49 -36.62
CA GLY A 28 -10.85 -13.96 -36.64
C GLY A 28 -11.60 -14.04 -35.30
N THR A 29 -10.91 -14.31 -34.18
CA THR A 29 -11.54 -14.44 -32.86
C THR A 29 -12.25 -13.15 -32.45
N ALA A 30 -13.54 -13.24 -32.08
CA ALA A 30 -14.38 -12.09 -31.74
C ALA A 30 -13.82 -11.31 -30.53
N ASP A 31 -13.48 -12.00 -29.45
CA ASP A 31 -12.97 -11.39 -28.22
C ASP A 31 -11.67 -10.62 -28.46
N ALA A 32 -10.73 -11.20 -29.22
CA ALA A 32 -9.48 -10.55 -29.55
C ALA A 32 -9.70 -9.25 -30.35
N ARG A 33 -10.67 -9.24 -31.28
CA ARG A 33 -11.07 -8.03 -32.01
C ARG A 33 -11.75 -7.01 -31.11
N ALA A 34 -12.55 -7.46 -30.13
CA ALA A 34 -13.14 -6.59 -29.12
C ALA A 34 -12.07 -5.93 -28.26
N THR A 35 -11.06 -6.67 -27.79
CA THR A 35 -9.90 -6.11 -27.06
C THR A 35 -9.20 -5.02 -27.87
N VAL A 36 -8.96 -5.25 -29.16
CA VAL A 36 -8.37 -4.22 -30.05
C VAL A 36 -9.27 -3.00 -30.13
N ARG A 37 -10.59 -3.16 -30.31
CA ARG A 37 -11.53 -2.03 -30.35
C ARG A 37 -11.57 -1.22 -29.05
N SER A 38 -11.45 -1.89 -27.90
CA SER A 38 -11.48 -1.24 -26.60
C SER A 38 -10.23 -0.42 -26.30
N HIS A 39 -9.05 -0.86 -26.75
CA HIS A 39 -7.78 -0.28 -26.29
C HIS A 39 -6.94 0.37 -27.39
N HIS A 40 -7.06 -0.05 -28.64
CA HIS A 40 -6.27 0.53 -29.74
C HIS A 40 -6.83 1.90 -30.14
N PRO A 41 -6.00 2.93 -30.38
CA PRO A 41 -6.49 4.28 -30.68
C PRO A 41 -7.13 4.41 -32.08
N ARG A 42 -6.80 3.49 -32.99
CA ARG A 42 -7.30 3.46 -34.37
C ARG A 42 -7.68 2.03 -34.76
N PRO A 43 -8.68 1.43 -34.09
CA PRO A 43 -8.91 -0.01 -34.18
C PRO A 43 -9.35 -0.43 -35.57
N GLU A 44 -10.21 0.35 -36.23
CA GLU A 44 -10.71 0.04 -37.57
C GLU A 44 -9.59 0.04 -38.63
N ILE A 45 -8.63 0.96 -38.53
CA ILE A 45 -7.47 0.99 -39.43
C ILE A 45 -6.57 -0.23 -39.19
N ALA A 46 -6.32 -0.59 -37.93
CA ALA A 46 -5.46 -1.73 -37.61
C ALA A 46 -6.11 -3.06 -38.03
N LEU A 47 -7.42 -3.22 -37.81
CA LEU A 47 -8.19 -4.42 -38.15
C LEU A 47 -8.46 -4.57 -39.66
N ALA A 48 -8.46 -3.49 -40.44
CA ALA A 48 -8.68 -3.52 -41.89
C ALA A 48 -7.43 -3.89 -42.71
N ARG A 49 -6.25 -3.95 -42.09
CA ARG A 49 -5.01 -4.35 -42.78
C ARG A 49 -5.10 -5.80 -43.25
N ALA A 50 -4.44 -6.09 -44.38
CA ALA A 50 -4.35 -7.45 -44.92
C ALA A 50 -3.86 -8.49 -43.89
N ALA A 51 -2.99 -8.07 -42.97
CA ALA A 51 -2.64 -8.83 -41.78
C ALA A 51 -2.49 -7.90 -40.58
N PHE A 52 -3.07 -8.27 -39.45
CA PHE A 52 -2.90 -7.55 -38.19
C PHE A 52 -1.43 -7.57 -37.74
N ALA A 53 -0.84 -6.40 -37.50
CA ALA A 53 0.59 -6.25 -37.25
C ALA A 53 0.94 -6.45 -35.77
N LEU A 54 2.19 -6.85 -35.49
CA LEU A 54 2.63 -7.09 -34.12
C LEU A 54 2.69 -5.78 -33.32
N HIS A 55 3.05 -4.66 -33.96
CA HIS A 55 3.08 -3.37 -33.29
C HIS A 55 1.68 -2.88 -32.89
N ASP A 56 0.63 -3.21 -33.66
CA ASP A 56 -0.76 -2.92 -33.28
C ASP A 56 -1.17 -3.76 -32.06
N ALA A 57 -0.76 -5.02 -32.01
CA ALA A 57 -1.00 -5.89 -30.85
C ALA A 57 -0.25 -5.40 -29.60
N GLN A 58 1.02 -5.02 -29.74
CA GLN A 58 1.82 -4.44 -28.66
C GLN A 58 1.25 -3.11 -28.15
N LEU A 59 0.78 -2.24 -29.05
CA LEU A 59 0.13 -0.99 -28.69
C LEU A 59 -1.19 -1.25 -27.93
N THR A 60 -1.97 -2.22 -28.39
CA THR A 60 -3.22 -2.63 -27.73
C THR A 60 -2.94 -3.11 -26.31
N VAL A 61 -1.96 -4.01 -26.12
CA VAL A 61 -1.56 -4.51 -24.80
C VAL A 61 -1.05 -3.39 -23.90
N ALA A 62 -0.20 -2.49 -24.40
CA ALA A 62 0.30 -1.37 -23.61
C ALA A 62 -0.84 -0.46 -23.10
N ARG A 63 -1.79 -0.13 -23.99
CA ARG A 63 -2.93 0.72 -23.64
C ARG A 63 -3.95 0.03 -22.74
N GLN A 64 -4.08 -1.29 -22.84
CA GLN A 64 -4.87 -2.08 -21.90
C GLN A 64 -4.38 -1.89 -20.46
N TYR A 65 -3.07 -1.74 -20.26
CA TYR A 65 -2.46 -1.48 -18.95
C TYR A 65 -2.27 0.02 -18.65
N GLY A 66 -2.86 0.92 -19.43
CA GLY A 66 -2.82 2.37 -19.18
C GLY A 66 -1.61 3.12 -19.74
N PHE A 67 -0.70 2.45 -20.46
CA PHE A 67 0.45 3.09 -21.09
C PHE A 67 0.10 3.68 -22.46
N THR A 68 0.69 4.83 -22.81
CA THR A 68 0.46 5.50 -24.09
C THR A 68 0.94 4.67 -25.28
N GLY A 69 1.95 3.82 -25.06
CA GLY A 69 2.41 2.84 -26.04
C GLY A 69 3.44 1.85 -25.49
N TRP A 70 3.78 0.89 -26.34
CA TRP A 70 4.71 -0.19 -25.99
C TRP A 70 6.10 0.28 -25.49
N PRO A 71 6.74 1.32 -26.07
CA PRO A 71 8.00 1.83 -25.53
C PRO A 71 7.89 2.36 -24.10
N ALA A 72 6.78 3.01 -23.74
CA ALA A 72 6.56 3.53 -22.39
C ALA A 72 6.40 2.39 -21.37
N LEU A 73 5.59 1.37 -21.70
CA LEU A 73 5.48 0.15 -20.89
C LEU A 73 6.85 -0.54 -20.68
N VAL A 74 7.65 -0.69 -21.75
CA VAL A 74 9.00 -1.27 -21.64
C VAL A 74 9.94 -0.41 -20.80
N GLY A 75 9.85 0.92 -20.92
CA GLY A 75 10.60 1.88 -20.10
C GLY A 75 10.27 1.75 -18.62
N TYR A 76 8.98 1.66 -18.29
CA TYR A 76 8.52 1.36 -16.93
C TYR A 76 9.09 0.03 -16.45
N MET A 77 8.95 -1.05 -17.21
CA MET A 77 9.45 -2.38 -16.81
C MET A 77 10.95 -2.40 -16.49
N ARG A 78 11.76 -1.63 -17.23
CA ARG A 78 13.20 -1.49 -16.95
C ARG A 78 13.47 -0.71 -15.67
N THR A 79 12.73 0.38 -15.45
CA THR A 79 12.84 1.20 -14.25
C THR A 79 12.41 0.40 -13.02
N ALA A 80 11.30 -0.32 -13.12
CA ALA A 80 10.74 -1.13 -12.05
C ALA A 80 11.64 -2.29 -11.65
N ALA A 81 12.39 -2.90 -12.57
CA ALA A 81 13.26 -4.05 -12.27
C ALA A 81 14.28 -3.78 -11.15
N GLY A 82 14.77 -2.54 -11.02
CA GLY A 82 15.69 -2.15 -9.93
C GLY A 82 15.02 -1.82 -8.60
N LEU A 83 13.71 -1.58 -8.62
CA LEU A 83 12.91 -1.07 -7.51
C LEU A 83 11.89 -2.09 -6.98
N SER A 84 11.61 -3.13 -7.75
CA SER A 84 10.63 -4.17 -7.44
C SER A 84 11.10 -5.03 -6.29
N VAL A 85 10.24 -5.19 -5.30
CA VAL A 85 10.41 -6.11 -4.18
C VAL A 85 9.13 -6.91 -4.04
N ASP A 86 9.28 -8.22 -3.89
CA ASP A 86 8.21 -9.14 -3.55
C ASP A 86 8.46 -9.62 -2.11
N PRO A 87 7.82 -8.99 -1.10
CA PRO A 87 8.03 -9.36 0.30
C PRO A 87 7.55 -10.78 0.63
N ASP A 88 6.54 -11.29 -0.10
CA ASP A 88 5.98 -12.64 0.04
C ASP A 88 6.92 -13.71 -0.54
N GLY A 89 7.79 -13.32 -1.49
CA GLY A 89 8.76 -14.22 -2.11
C GLY A 89 9.97 -14.60 -1.23
N VAL A 90 10.08 -14.04 -0.02
CA VAL A 90 11.20 -14.31 0.90
C VAL A 90 10.87 -15.49 1.84
N ASP A 91 11.68 -16.54 1.75
CA ASP A 91 11.64 -17.67 2.69
C ASP A 91 12.35 -17.30 4.01
N GLU A 92 11.55 -16.93 5.00
CA GLU A 92 12.04 -16.45 6.31
C GLU A 92 12.76 -17.50 7.15
N ASP A 93 12.41 -18.79 6.97
CA ASP A 93 13.03 -19.87 7.73
C ASP A 93 14.44 -20.19 7.20
N ALA A 94 14.74 -19.79 5.96
CA ALA A 94 16.06 -19.89 5.36
C ALA A 94 16.97 -18.69 5.68
N LEU A 95 16.46 -17.63 6.32
CA LEU A 95 17.23 -16.42 6.61
C LEU A 95 18.20 -16.61 7.78
N ALA A 96 19.35 -15.92 7.70
CA ALA A 96 20.22 -15.74 8.86
C ALA A 96 19.49 -14.96 9.97
N PRO A 97 19.84 -15.13 11.26
CA PRO A 97 19.11 -14.53 12.37
C PRO A 97 18.86 -13.01 12.26
N GLN A 98 19.85 -12.23 11.79
CA GLN A 98 19.70 -10.77 11.64
C GLN A 98 18.77 -10.38 10.48
N ASP A 99 18.76 -11.16 9.39
CA ASP A 99 17.85 -10.95 8.28
C ASP A 99 16.43 -11.38 8.64
N ARG A 100 16.29 -12.48 9.40
CA ARG A 100 15.01 -12.93 9.95
C ARG A 100 14.43 -11.89 10.91
N PHE A 101 15.26 -11.29 11.76
CA PHE A 101 14.84 -10.16 12.60
C PHE A 101 14.31 -9.00 11.74
N CYS A 102 15.06 -8.57 10.73
CA CYS A 102 14.60 -7.53 9.81
C CYS A 102 13.26 -7.89 9.13
N ALA A 103 13.10 -9.14 8.69
CA ALA A 103 11.88 -9.62 8.04
C ALA A 103 10.67 -9.57 8.97
N LEU A 104 10.80 -10.05 10.21
CA LEU A 104 9.73 -10.08 11.21
C LEU A 104 9.38 -8.69 11.74
N ALA A 105 10.37 -7.79 11.83
CA ALA A 105 10.20 -6.47 12.43
C ALA A 105 9.35 -5.53 11.58
N VAL A 106 9.40 -5.67 10.25
CA VAL A 106 8.80 -4.71 9.32
C VAL A 106 7.41 -5.12 8.85
N LEU A 107 6.57 -4.13 8.53
CA LEU A 107 5.36 -4.36 7.73
C LEU A 107 5.74 -4.76 6.30
N ARG A 108 5.03 -5.72 5.73
CA ARG A 108 5.23 -6.18 4.35
C ARG A 108 4.06 -5.89 3.43
N TYR A 109 2.94 -5.44 4.01
CA TYR A 109 1.68 -5.18 3.33
C TYR A 109 1.09 -6.42 2.64
N ASP A 110 1.31 -7.58 3.26
CA ASP A 110 0.74 -8.87 2.85
C ASP A 110 -0.13 -9.49 3.94
N ALA A 111 -0.67 -10.67 3.67
CA ALA A 111 -1.59 -11.35 4.59
C ALA A 111 -0.92 -11.82 5.89
N ALA A 112 0.41 -11.88 5.99
CA ALA A 112 1.12 -12.32 7.18
C ALA A 112 1.40 -11.20 8.20
N ASP A 113 1.17 -9.94 7.85
CA ASP A 113 1.26 -8.82 8.79
C ASP A 113 0.25 -9.04 9.93
N ALA A 114 0.77 -9.26 11.13
CA ALA A 114 -0.04 -9.58 12.30
C ALA A 114 0.70 -9.27 13.61
N PRO A 115 0.00 -9.05 14.74
CA PRO A 115 0.65 -8.83 16.03
C PRO A 115 1.69 -9.89 16.43
N PRO A 116 1.45 -11.22 16.28
CA PRO A 116 2.43 -12.24 16.66
C PRO A 116 3.76 -12.13 15.91
N ARG A 117 3.73 -11.68 14.65
CA ARG A 117 4.93 -11.51 13.83
C ARG A 117 5.89 -10.48 14.44
N ARG A 118 5.32 -9.33 14.85
CA ARG A 118 6.08 -8.25 15.49
C ARG A 118 6.59 -8.63 16.87
N GLN A 119 5.79 -9.39 17.62
CA GLN A 119 6.22 -9.95 18.90
C GLN A 119 7.42 -10.89 18.71
N ALA A 120 7.39 -11.76 17.71
CA ALA A 120 8.51 -12.65 17.41
C ALA A 120 9.80 -11.89 17.05
N ALA A 121 9.69 -10.73 16.38
CA ALA A 121 10.85 -9.86 16.13
C ALA A 121 11.44 -9.30 17.43
N ALA A 122 10.57 -8.79 18.32
CA ALA A 122 10.99 -8.26 19.63
C ALA A 122 11.63 -9.36 20.50
N ASP A 123 11.04 -10.55 20.54
CA ASP A 123 11.56 -11.70 21.28
C ASP A 123 12.93 -12.14 20.74
N LEU A 124 13.09 -12.16 19.41
CA LEU A 124 14.36 -12.51 18.77
C LEU A 124 15.47 -11.51 19.11
N LEU A 125 15.16 -10.21 19.08
CA LEU A 125 16.13 -9.17 19.46
C LEU A 125 16.48 -9.23 20.95
N ALA A 126 15.49 -9.48 21.81
CA ALA A 126 15.72 -9.63 23.25
C ALA A 126 16.60 -10.85 23.56
N ALA A 127 16.42 -11.96 22.84
CA ALA A 127 17.22 -13.16 22.98
C ALA A 127 18.64 -13.03 22.39
N GLN A 128 18.81 -12.21 21.33
CA GLN A 128 20.09 -11.99 20.65
C GLN A 128 20.33 -10.48 20.42
N PRO A 129 20.74 -9.72 21.45
CA PRO A 129 20.97 -8.28 21.30
C PRO A 129 22.10 -7.92 20.34
N ASP A 130 23.04 -8.84 20.06
CA ASP A 130 24.16 -8.63 19.14
C ASP A 130 23.74 -8.52 17.67
N LEU A 131 22.49 -8.87 17.33
CA LEU A 131 21.97 -8.80 15.96
C LEU A 131 22.11 -7.40 15.34
N VAL A 132 21.92 -6.34 16.12
CA VAL A 132 22.07 -4.95 15.64
C VAL A 132 23.50 -4.62 15.21
N GLY A 133 24.49 -5.34 15.77
CA GLY A 133 25.90 -5.19 15.43
C GLY A 133 26.31 -5.93 14.15
N ARG A 134 25.44 -6.74 13.54
CA ARG A 134 25.82 -7.59 12.40
C ARG A 134 25.78 -6.89 11.05
N HIS A 135 24.86 -5.94 10.87
CA HIS A 135 24.79 -5.07 9.69
C HIS A 135 23.85 -3.88 9.94
N ILE A 136 24.00 -2.82 9.15
CA ILE A 136 23.22 -1.57 9.29
C ILE A 136 21.68 -1.75 9.23
N TRP A 137 21.15 -2.74 8.50
CA TRP A 137 19.70 -2.92 8.35
C TRP A 137 19.02 -3.41 9.64
N ALA A 138 19.67 -4.30 10.40
CA ALA A 138 19.20 -4.74 11.72
C ALA A 138 19.28 -3.61 12.74
N ALA A 139 20.36 -2.82 12.73
CA ALA A 139 20.46 -1.62 13.57
C ALA A 139 19.32 -0.64 13.26
N ALA A 140 18.98 -0.45 11.98
CA ALA A 140 17.88 0.41 11.58
C ALA A 140 16.50 -0.13 11.98
N ALA A 141 16.24 -1.43 11.76
CA ALA A 141 14.98 -2.07 12.16
C ALA A 141 14.78 -2.08 13.68
N ALA A 142 15.86 -2.15 14.47
CA ALA A 142 15.82 -2.01 15.92
C ALA A 142 15.77 -0.55 16.41
N ALA A 143 15.85 0.42 15.49
CA ALA A 143 15.96 1.84 15.81
C ALA A 143 17.06 2.15 16.85
N ASP A 144 18.25 1.56 16.65
CA ASP A 144 19.42 1.73 17.52
C ASP A 144 20.39 2.78 16.93
N PRO A 145 20.40 4.04 17.45
CA PRO A 145 21.24 5.09 16.91
C PRO A 145 22.75 4.84 17.11
N ASP A 146 23.16 4.09 18.13
CA ASP A 146 24.57 3.84 18.41
C ASP A 146 25.14 2.76 17.49
N ALA A 147 24.38 1.67 17.28
CA ALA A 147 24.73 0.65 16.29
C ALA A 147 24.75 1.26 14.87
N LEU A 148 23.80 2.14 14.54
CA LEU A 148 23.80 2.86 13.26
C LEU A 148 25.06 3.71 13.08
N ARG A 149 25.44 4.52 14.08
CA ARG A 149 26.68 5.31 14.03
C ARG A 149 27.93 4.44 13.87
N HIS A 150 27.93 3.23 14.44
CA HIS A 150 29.04 2.30 14.25
C HIS A 150 29.15 1.84 12.80
N HIS A 151 28.07 1.34 12.22
CA HIS A 151 28.04 0.84 10.83
C HIS A 151 28.32 1.93 9.79
N LEU A 152 27.80 3.14 10.00
CA LEU A 152 27.98 4.28 9.10
C LEU A 152 29.44 4.78 8.99
N ARG A 153 30.37 4.25 9.80
CA ARG A 153 31.81 4.50 9.63
C ARG A 153 32.37 3.83 8.37
N THR A 154 31.73 2.76 7.91
CA THR A 154 32.18 1.93 6.78
C THR A 154 31.11 1.68 5.74
N GLU A 155 29.84 1.84 6.09
CA GLU A 155 28.69 1.58 5.22
C GLU A 155 27.97 2.90 4.83
N SER A 156 27.29 2.89 3.68
CA SER A 156 26.47 4.02 3.24
C SER A 156 25.09 4.00 3.89
N ALA A 157 24.56 5.17 4.28
CA ALA A 157 23.18 5.32 4.74
C ALA A 157 22.13 4.98 3.65
N THR A 158 22.55 4.89 2.39
CA THR A 158 21.71 4.50 1.24
C THR A 158 21.98 3.06 0.76
N ALA A 159 22.80 2.29 1.48
CA ALA A 159 23.13 0.91 1.10
C ALA A 159 21.87 0.03 1.06
N ARG A 160 21.66 -0.66 -0.07
CA ARG A 160 20.53 -1.58 -0.24
C ARG A 160 20.94 -2.99 0.15
N GLY A 161 20.21 -3.62 1.06
CA GLY A 161 20.44 -5.01 1.47
C GLY A 161 19.39 -5.51 2.45
N GLY A 162 19.75 -6.46 3.32
CA GLY A 162 18.79 -7.22 4.12
C GLY A 162 17.87 -8.10 3.26
N PRO A 163 16.82 -8.71 3.84
CA PRO A 163 15.92 -9.63 3.15
C PRO A 163 15.18 -9.02 1.95
N TYR A 164 15.00 -7.71 1.92
CA TYR A 164 14.17 -7.01 0.92
C TYR A 164 14.98 -6.06 0.04
N ARG A 165 16.31 -6.05 0.17
CA ARG A 165 17.19 -5.09 -0.51
C ARG A 165 16.74 -3.64 -0.30
N TRP A 166 16.31 -3.31 0.91
CA TRP A 166 15.89 -1.98 1.30
C TRP A 166 17.07 -1.16 1.84
N SER A 167 16.90 0.15 1.89
CA SER A 167 17.83 1.02 2.63
C SER A 167 17.58 0.88 4.14
N PRO A 168 18.56 1.27 4.98
CA PRO A 168 18.35 1.37 6.42
C PRO A 168 17.11 2.19 6.79
N LEU A 169 16.88 3.32 6.12
CA LEU A 169 15.75 4.20 6.45
C LEU A 169 14.38 3.55 6.18
N LEU A 170 14.28 2.71 5.14
CA LEU A 170 13.08 1.90 4.91
C LEU A 170 12.88 0.84 6.00
N TYR A 171 13.93 0.14 6.45
CA TYR A 171 13.81 -0.80 7.57
C TYR A 171 13.35 -0.10 8.85
N LEU A 172 13.88 1.08 9.14
CA LEU A 172 13.46 1.89 10.29
C LEU A 172 11.97 2.29 10.17
N ALA A 173 11.56 2.84 9.03
CA ALA A 173 10.19 3.34 8.85
C ALA A 173 9.13 2.23 8.89
N TYR A 174 9.44 1.05 8.36
CA TYR A 174 8.50 -0.07 8.33
C TYR A 174 8.53 -0.93 9.59
N SER A 175 9.56 -0.79 10.44
CA SER A 175 9.67 -1.55 11.69
C SER A 175 8.54 -1.21 12.66
N ARG A 176 8.16 -2.22 13.44
CA ARG A 176 7.22 -2.09 14.57
C ARG A 176 7.81 -2.65 15.86
N VAL A 177 9.13 -2.84 15.89
CA VAL A 177 9.87 -3.16 17.11
C VAL A 177 10.16 -1.86 17.86
N PRO A 178 9.97 -1.80 19.19
CA PRO A 178 10.28 -0.60 19.98
C PRO A 178 11.76 -0.20 19.90
N GLY A 179 12.03 1.10 19.85
CA GLY A 179 13.38 1.68 19.86
C GLY A 179 13.34 3.21 19.78
N ASP A 180 14.48 3.88 19.61
CA ASP A 180 14.54 5.35 19.48
C ASP A 180 14.56 5.75 17.99
N ALA A 181 13.41 5.58 17.33
CA ALA A 181 13.27 5.81 15.89
C ALA A 181 13.56 7.26 15.48
N PRO A 182 13.12 8.30 16.21
CA PRO A 182 13.48 9.67 15.87
C PRO A 182 15.00 9.93 15.91
N ALA A 183 15.73 9.44 16.92
CA ALA A 183 17.17 9.61 16.97
C ALA A 183 17.89 8.80 15.89
N ALA A 184 17.48 7.55 15.67
CA ALA A 184 18.03 6.69 14.62
C ALA A 184 17.79 7.27 13.21
N ALA A 185 16.62 7.83 12.95
CA ALA A 185 16.32 8.51 11.69
C ALA A 185 17.18 9.77 11.50
N ARG A 186 17.40 10.57 12.54
CA ARG A 186 18.33 11.73 12.47
C ARG A 186 19.74 11.26 12.09
N VAL A 187 20.25 10.19 12.70
CA VAL A 187 21.56 9.61 12.36
C VAL A 187 21.64 9.22 10.88
N LEU A 188 20.64 8.52 10.36
CA LEU A 188 20.60 8.11 8.95
C LEU A 188 20.49 9.30 7.99
N LEU A 189 19.62 10.27 8.29
CA LEU A 189 19.41 11.46 7.47
C LEU A 189 20.63 12.38 7.48
N ASP A 190 21.31 12.54 8.62
CA ASP A 190 22.58 13.27 8.73
C ASP A 190 23.70 12.60 7.94
N ALA A 191 23.65 11.27 7.80
CA ALA A 191 24.56 10.49 6.97
C ALA A 191 24.14 10.39 5.50
N GLY A 192 23.10 11.12 5.08
CA GLY A 192 22.68 11.24 3.68
C GLY A 192 21.68 10.19 3.20
N ALA A 193 20.94 9.54 4.11
CA ALA A 193 19.76 8.76 3.70
C ALA A 193 18.75 9.63 2.95
N ASP A 194 18.14 9.07 1.90
CA ASP A 194 17.14 9.76 1.09
C ASP A 194 15.76 9.66 1.76
N PRO A 195 15.15 10.79 2.20
CA PRO A 195 13.84 10.77 2.85
C PRO A 195 12.70 10.42 1.88
N ASP A 196 12.93 10.49 0.57
CA ASP A 196 11.99 10.06 -0.49
C ASP A 196 12.26 8.62 -0.97
N ASP A 197 13.11 7.86 -0.27
CA ASP A 197 13.43 6.49 -0.66
C ASP A 197 12.18 5.59 -0.66
N GLY A 198 12.26 4.49 -1.41
CA GLY A 198 11.12 3.59 -1.58
C GLY A 198 11.40 2.39 -2.48
N TYR A 199 10.34 1.63 -2.71
CA TYR A 199 10.32 0.44 -3.55
C TYR A 199 8.95 0.29 -4.25
N LEU A 200 8.87 -0.63 -5.22
CA LEU A 200 7.63 -1.02 -5.88
C LEU A 200 7.20 -2.38 -5.37
N TRP A 201 6.10 -2.45 -4.62
CA TRP A 201 5.54 -3.70 -4.14
C TRP A 201 5.10 -4.56 -5.32
N CYS A 202 5.69 -5.75 -5.46
CA CYS A 202 5.48 -6.68 -6.57
C CYS A 202 5.57 -6.01 -7.96
N GLY A 203 6.41 -4.98 -8.10
CA GLY A 203 6.60 -4.26 -9.36
C GLY A 203 5.38 -3.47 -9.84
N MET A 204 4.40 -3.21 -8.96
CA MET A 204 3.24 -2.37 -9.23
C MET A 204 3.63 -0.88 -9.23
N SER A 205 2.80 -0.06 -9.88
CA SER A 205 3.15 1.32 -10.25
C SER A 205 2.99 2.36 -9.15
N THR A 206 2.48 1.99 -7.98
CA THR A 206 2.41 2.89 -6.82
C THR A 206 3.58 2.59 -5.89
N PRO A 207 4.47 3.56 -5.63
CA PRO A 207 5.62 3.35 -4.77
C PRO A 207 5.23 3.30 -3.29
N PHE A 208 5.90 2.42 -2.57
CA PHE A 208 5.91 2.32 -1.12
C PHE A 208 7.16 3.05 -0.63
N THR A 209 6.98 4.23 -0.04
CA THR A 209 8.08 5.11 0.37
C THR A 209 8.36 5.02 1.87
N VAL A 210 9.40 5.70 2.33
CA VAL A 210 9.65 5.90 3.77
C VAL A 210 8.39 6.44 4.48
N LEU A 211 7.72 7.48 3.94
CA LEU A 211 6.50 8.02 4.55
C LEU A 211 5.37 6.99 4.59
N THR A 212 5.22 6.16 3.56
CA THR A 212 4.27 5.04 3.57
C THR A 212 4.51 4.11 4.76
N GLY A 213 5.76 3.74 5.03
CA GLY A 213 6.14 2.93 6.18
C GLY A 213 5.78 3.58 7.52
N VAL A 214 6.08 4.87 7.66
CA VAL A 214 5.82 5.64 8.89
C VAL A 214 4.33 5.75 9.18
N PHE A 215 3.54 6.19 8.18
CA PHE A 215 2.11 6.38 8.37
C PHE A 215 1.36 5.06 8.54
N GLY A 216 1.87 3.96 7.98
CA GLY A 216 1.26 2.64 8.12
C GLY A 216 -0.19 2.58 7.66
N GLU A 217 -0.93 1.62 8.22
CA GLU A 217 -2.31 1.25 7.88
C GLU A 217 -2.49 0.88 6.41
N GLY A 218 -3.71 0.48 6.05
CA GLY A 218 -4.02 -0.04 4.74
C GLY A 218 -5.32 -0.81 4.81
N GLU A 219 -5.54 -1.69 3.83
CA GLU A 219 -6.76 -2.48 3.73
C GLU A 219 -6.96 -3.44 4.93
N GLN A 220 -5.89 -3.79 5.64
CA GLN A 220 -5.96 -4.66 6.81
C GLN A 220 -6.04 -3.91 8.15
N GLY A 221 -6.15 -2.59 8.10
CA GLY A 221 -6.45 -1.75 9.26
C GLY A 221 -5.33 -1.62 10.31
N PRO A 222 -5.60 -0.84 11.37
CA PRO A 222 -4.60 -0.38 12.34
C PRO A 222 -4.07 -1.49 13.26
N ARG A 223 -4.73 -2.65 13.36
CA ARG A 223 -4.24 -3.77 14.17
C ARG A 223 -3.22 -4.62 13.43
N ARG A 224 -3.47 -4.97 12.16
CA ARG A 224 -2.54 -5.79 11.37
C ARG A 224 -1.43 -4.94 10.79
N GLN A 225 -1.74 -3.74 10.33
CA GLN A 225 -0.79 -2.80 9.72
C GLN A 225 -0.77 -1.48 10.53
N PRO A 226 -0.40 -1.47 11.82
CA PRO A 226 -0.39 -0.24 12.61
C PRO A 226 0.53 0.83 12.00
N ARG A 227 0.30 2.09 12.36
CA ARG A 227 1.28 3.16 12.14
C ARG A 227 2.58 2.83 12.87
N HIS A 228 3.67 3.49 12.47
CA HIS A 228 4.89 3.45 13.27
C HIS A 228 4.59 4.00 14.70
N PRO A 229 5.16 3.42 15.78
CA PRO A 229 4.93 3.91 17.14
C PRO A 229 5.20 5.41 17.30
N ASP A 230 6.28 5.90 16.69
CA ASP A 230 6.66 7.33 16.64
C ASP A 230 6.19 8.05 15.36
N ALA A 231 5.06 7.66 14.76
CA ALA A 231 4.65 8.12 13.43
C ALA A 231 4.63 9.65 13.28
N ASP A 232 4.08 10.37 14.26
CA ASP A 232 3.94 11.83 14.17
C ASP A 232 5.31 12.54 14.19
N GLU A 233 6.20 12.16 15.11
CA GLU A 233 7.54 12.75 15.20
C GLU A 233 8.40 12.38 13.99
N LEU A 234 8.36 11.10 13.59
CA LEU A 234 9.17 10.60 12.49
C LEU A 234 8.72 11.18 11.14
N ALA A 235 7.41 11.27 10.88
CA ALA A 235 6.89 11.90 9.66
C ALA A 235 7.23 13.40 9.62
N ALA A 236 7.08 14.12 10.74
CA ALA A 236 7.46 15.53 10.83
C ALA A 236 8.95 15.73 10.55
N LEU A 237 9.82 14.88 11.13
CA LEU A 237 11.25 14.90 10.87
C LEU A 237 11.56 14.67 9.37
N LEU A 238 10.98 13.64 8.76
CA LEU A 238 11.21 13.32 7.34
C LEU A 238 10.79 14.48 6.43
N LEU A 239 9.62 15.08 6.65
CA LEU A 239 9.13 16.23 5.90
C LEU A 239 10.03 17.47 6.08
N GLN A 240 10.51 17.72 7.31
CA GLN A 240 11.49 18.79 7.58
C GLN A 240 12.84 18.54 6.89
N ARG A 241 13.19 17.27 6.69
CA ARG A 241 14.42 16.84 6.01
C ARG A 241 14.26 16.68 4.50
N GLY A 242 13.09 17.05 3.96
CA GLY A 242 12.87 17.14 2.52
C GLY A 242 12.09 15.99 1.90
N ALA A 243 11.50 15.08 2.69
CA ALA A 243 10.51 14.14 2.17
C ALA A 243 9.39 14.92 1.47
N HIS A 244 9.02 14.47 0.28
CA HIS A 244 7.95 15.07 -0.48
C HIS A 244 6.61 14.78 0.21
N PRO A 245 5.76 15.80 0.49
CA PRO A 245 4.51 15.60 1.25
C PRO A 245 3.46 14.80 0.48
N ALA A 246 3.72 14.54 -0.79
CA ALA A 246 2.73 14.06 -1.74
C ALA A 246 2.88 12.56 -2.00
N ASP A 247 2.81 11.78 -0.92
CA ASP A 247 2.92 10.32 -0.92
C ASP A 247 1.58 9.65 -1.25
N GLN A 248 1.49 9.02 -2.43
CA GLN A 248 0.23 8.47 -2.92
C GLN A 248 -0.22 7.22 -2.15
N GLN A 249 0.73 6.38 -1.70
CA GLN A 249 0.40 5.16 -0.99
C GLN A 249 -0.06 5.45 0.45
N THR A 250 0.56 6.43 1.14
CA THR A 250 0.07 6.96 2.43
C THR A 250 -1.35 7.48 2.30
N LEU A 251 -1.62 8.32 1.30
CA LEU A 251 -2.96 8.89 1.10
C LEU A 251 -3.98 7.80 0.83
N TYR A 252 -3.63 6.76 0.07
CA TYR A 252 -4.47 5.59 -0.12
C TYR A 252 -4.69 4.80 1.18
N ASN A 253 -3.61 4.39 1.85
CA ASN A 253 -3.64 3.56 3.06
C ASN A 253 -4.45 4.19 4.20
N ARG A 254 -4.42 5.51 4.30
CA ARG A 254 -5.03 6.24 5.42
C ARG A 254 -6.43 6.79 5.10
N MET A 255 -6.94 6.57 3.89
CA MET A 255 -8.29 7.04 3.53
C MET A 255 -9.41 6.18 4.14
N PHE A 256 -9.13 4.93 4.52
CA PHE A 256 -10.17 3.99 4.97
C PHE A 256 -10.85 4.39 6.29
N GLY A 257 -10.09 4.97 7.23
CA GLY A 257 -10.63 5.49 8.50
C GLY A 257 -10.90 6.99 8.48
N ALA A 258 -11.65 7.50 9.46
CA ALA A 258 -11.97 8.93 9.58
C ALA A 258 -10.81 9.81 10.09
N ASP A 259 -9.72 9.19 10.58
CA ASP A 259 -8.60 9.95 11.14
C ASP A 259 -7.76 10.67 10.06
N ASP A 260 -7.78 11.99 10.11
CA ASP A 260 -7.11 12.91 9.17
C ASP A 260 -5.79 13.49 9.69
N SER A 261 -5.21 12.95 10.77
CA SER A 261 -3.90 13.39 11.30
C SER A 261 -2.82 13.48 10.21
N HIS A 262 -2.71 12.44 9.37
CA HIS A 262 -1.77 12.39 8.25
C HIS A 262 -2.01 13.54 7.24
N LEU A 263 -3.25 13.79 6.82
CA LEU A 263 -3.58 14.90 5.91
C LEU A 263 -3.20 16.25 6.51
N ARG A 264 -3.51 16.49 7.79
CA ARG A 264 -3.17 17.74 8.46
C ARG A 264 -1.66 18.00 8.46
N LEU A 265 -0.88 16.96 8.78
CA LEU A 265 0.58 17.05 8.76
C LEU A 265 1.11 17.30 7.34
N LEU A 266 0.67 16.52 6.35
CA LEU A 266 1.11 16.68 4.96
C LEU A 266 0.72 18.05 4.38
N PHE A 267 -0.46 18.58 4.71
CA PHE A 267 -0.88 19.93 4.32
C PHE A 267 -0.04 21.02 4.99
N ALA A 268 0.31 20.87 6.27
CA ALA A 268 1.23 21.78 6.95
C ALA A 268 2.61 21.84 6.27
N HIS A 269 2.99 20.78 5.57
CA HIS A 269 4.21 20.67 4.76
C HIS A 269 3.99 20.88 3.25
N GLY A 270 2.87 21.50 2.85
CA GLY A 270 2.69 22.01 1.48
C GLY A 270 2.09 21.03 0.47
N LEU A 271 1.45 19.93 0.90
CA LEU A 271 0.80 18.94 0.03
C LEU A 271 -0.06 19.53 -1.09
N ALA A 272 -0.87 20.55 -0.79
CA ALA A 272 -1.83 21.12 -1.75
C ALA A 272 -1.16 21.77 -2.97
N GLY A 273 -0.02 22.43 -2.75
CA GLY A 273 0.74 23.13 -3.79
C GLY A 273 2.00 22.39 -4.21
N ALA A 274 2.18 21.15 -3.79
CA ALA A 274 3.38 20.37 -4.07
C ALA A 274 3.53 20.15 -5.58
N GLY A 275 4.74 20.35 -6.10
CA GLY A 275 5.08 20.00 -7.47
C GLY A 275 5.14 18.48 -7.67
N PRO A 276 5.63 18.02 -8.83
CA PRO A 276 5.84 16.60 -9.06
C PRO A 276 6.81 16.03 -8.02
N SER A 277 6.49 14.88 -7.42
CA SER A 277 7.39 14.15 -6.54
C SER A 277 8.56 13.53 -7.34
N PRO A 278 9.65 13.11 -6.66
CA PRO A 278 10.70 12.33 -7.33
C PRO A 278 10.16 11.06 -8.02
N TRP A 279 9.15 10.44 -7.43
CA TRP A 279 8.49 9.26 -7.98
C TRP A 279 7.63 9.57 -9.21
N GLU A 280 6.87 10.67 -9.20
CA GLU A 280 6.10 11.13 -10.37
C GLU A 280 7.05 11.41 -11.54
N ARG A 281 8.21 12.03 -11.28
CA ARG A 281 9.26 12.23 -12.30
C ARG A 281 9.86 10.92 -12.80
N ARG A 282 10.07 9.95 -11.91
CA ARG A 282 10.73 8.68 -12.21
C ARG A 282 9.85 7.70 -12.98
N LEU A 283 8.58 7.60 -12.61
CA LEU A 283 7.64 6.60 -13.13
C LEU A 283 6.70 7.16 -14.19
N GLY A 284 6.53 8.49 -14.25
CA GLY A 284 5.76 9.17 -15.29
C GLY A 284 4.32 8.65 -15.37
N GLU A 285 3.88 8.31 -16.57
CA GLU A 285 2.50 7.88 -16.86
C GLU A 285 2.08 6.55 -16.20
N ALA A 286 3.01 5.79 -15.62
CA ALA A 286 2.65 4.60 -14.85
C ALA A 286 1.92 4.95 -13.55
N MET A 287 2.29 6.08 -12.94
CA MET A 287 1.68 6.56 -11.71
C MET A 287 0.33 7.22 -11.97
N GLU A 288 -0.49 7.19 -10.93
CA GLU A 288 -1.69 7.99 -10.90
C GLU A 288 -1.36 9.50 -10.99
N SER A 289 -2.14 10.26 -11.76
CA SER A 289 -2.02 11.72 -11.76
C SER A 289 -2.61 12.33 -10.48
N ARG A 290 -2.08 13.48 -10.02
CA ARG A 290 -2.61 14.23 -8.86
C ARG A 290 -4.15 14.42 -8.86
N ASP A 291 -4.75 14.72 -10.02
CA ASP A 291 -6.21 14.88 -10.14
C ASP A 291 -7.00 13.60 -9.93
N GLN A 292 -6.42 12.45 -10.30
CA GLN A 292 -7.05 11.14 -10.07
C GLN A 292 -6.94 10.78 -8.58
N MET A 293 -5.78 11.03 -7.97
CA MET A 293 -5.56 10.85 -6.53
C MET A 293 -6.55 11.69 -5.71
N TRP A 294 -6.73 12.97 -6.02
CA TRP A 294 -7.70 13.82 -5.32
C TRP A 294 -9.14 13.37 -5.55
N ARG A 295 -9.51 13.02 -6.78
CA ARG A 295 -10.84 12.46 -7.04
C ARG A 295 -11.10 11.21 -6.21
N ARG A 296 -10.12 10.32 -6.04
CA ARG A 296 -10.25 9.14 -5.16
C ARG A 296 -10.48 9.56 -3.71
N GLN A 297 -9.67 10.47 -3.17
CA GLN A 297 -9.81 10.95 -1.79
C GLN A 297 -11.20 11.56 -1.54
N VAL A 298 -11.65 12.41 -2.46
CA VAL A 298 -12.95 13.09 -2.39
C VAL A 298 -14.10 12.08 -2.53
N GLN A 299 -14.02 11.16 -3.49
CA GLN A 299 -15.03 10.13 -3.69
C GLN A 299 -15.14 9.22 -2.47
N TRP A 300 -14.01 8.74 -1.95
CA TRP A 300 -13.99 7.89 -0.77
C TRP A 300 -14.59 8.61 0.44
N ALA A 301 -14.16 9.84 0.72
CA ALA A 301 -14.70 10.64 1.81
C ALA A 301 -16.21 10.88 1.68
N ALA A 302 -16.70 11.13 0.46
CA ALA A 302 -18.12 11.32 0.20
C ALA A 302 -18.95 10.04 0.40
N GLU A 303 -18.45 8.91 -0.10
CA GLU A 303 -19.11 7.59 -0.01
C GLU A 303 -19.17 7.07 1.43
N HIS A 304 -18.21 7.44 2.27
CA HIS A 304 -18.09 7.00 3.66
C HIS A 304 -18.50 8.07 4.69
N GLY A 305 -19.09 9.18 4.24
CA GLY A 305 -19.63 10.21 5.12
C GLY A 305 -18.58 11.03 5.90
N PHE A 306 -17.33 11.08 5.45
CA PHE A 306 -16.25 11.83 6.09
C PHE A 306 -16.32 13.33 5.77
N ALA A 307 -17.34 13.99 6.31
CA ALA A 307 -17.60 15.42 6.09
C ALA A 307 -16.42 16.32 6.50
N GLU A 308 -15.77 16.01 7.63
CA GLU A 308 -14.60 16.77 8.09
C GLU A 308 -13.41 16.64 7.13
N ARG A 309 -13.20 15.47 6.52
CA ARG A 309 -12.18 15.28 5.49
C ARG A 309 -12.48 16.13 4.27
N LEU A 310 -13.73 16.13 3.78
CA LEU A 310 -14.11 16.98 2.65
C LEU A 310 -13.91 18.47 2.96
N ALA A 311 -14.25 18.90 4.17
CA ALA A 311 -14.00 20.26 4.62
C ALA A 311 -12.50 20.59 4.70
N LEU A 312 -11.68 19.67 5.19
CA LEU A 312 -10.22 19.80 5.23
C LEU A 312 -9.64 19.95 3.82
N LEU A 313 -10.01 19.06 2.90
CA LEU A 313 -9.60 19.12 1.49
C LEU A 313 -9.98 20.46 0.84
N ALA A 314 -11.22 20.91 1.04
CA ALA A 314 -11.72 22.18 0.49
C ALA A 314 -10.96 23.41 1.04
N ARG A 315 -10.65 23.43 2.35
CA ARG A 315 -9.86 24.53 2.96
C ARG A 315 -8.45 24.65 2.37
N HIS A 316 -7.91 23.56 1.84
CA HIS A 316 -6.62 23.53 1.16
C HIS A 316 -6.74 23.67 -0.37
N GLY A 317 -7.90 24.07 -0.89
CA GLY A 317 -8.09 24.37 -2.31
C GLY A 317 -8.29 23.15 -3.20
N ILE A 318 -8.53 21.97 -2.62
CA ILE A 318 -8.91 20.78 -3.40
C ILE A 318 -10.40 20.86 -3.73
N ASP A 319 -10.75 20.67 -5.01
CA ASP A 319 -12.13 20.75 -5.47
C ASP A 319 -12.97 19.58 -4.91
N THR A 320 -13.94 19.90 -4.05
CA THR A 320 -14.93 18.99 -3.49
C THR A 320 -16.35 19.28 -3.97
N SER A 321 -16.54 20.23 -4.89
CA SER A 321 -17.87 20.73 -5.29
C SER A 321 -18.80 19.66 -5.85
N GLY A 322 -18.24 18.61 -6.47
CA GLY A 322 -18.98 17.47 -7.01
C GLY A 322 -19.27 16.36 -6.00
N ALA A 323 -18.78 16.46 -4.76
CA ALA A 323 -18.96 15.43 -3.74
C ALA A 323 -20.37 15.50 -3.14
N GLN A 324 -21.13 14.42 -3.28
CA GLN A 324 -22.38 14.23 -2.55
C GLN A 324 -22.10 13.34 -1.35
N LEU A 325 -22.12 13.94 -0.16
CA LEU A 325 -22.01 13.19 1.09
C LEU A 325 -23.15 12.17 1.16
N ARG A 326 -22.78 10.90 1.19
CA ARG A 326 -23.69 9.83 1.57
C ARG A 326 -23.65 9.73 3.08
N PRO A 327 -24.77 10.00 3.78
CA PRO A 327 -24.83 9.71 5.20
C PRO A 327 -24.52 8.23 5.40
N VAL A 328 -23.72 7.90 6.40
CA VAL A 328 -23.57 6.52 6.83
C VAL A 328 -24.91 6.10 7.41
N THR A 329 -25.75 5.48 6.59
CA THR A 329 -27.03 4.92 7.02
C THR A 329 -26.82 3.44 7.31
N PHE A 330 -27.30 2.98 8.45
CA PHE A 330 -27.46 1.55 8.68
C PHE A 330 -28.39 0.97 7.61
N PRO A 331 -28.12 -0.23 7.08
CA PRO A 331 -29.12 -0.94 6.31
C PRO A 331 -30.38 -1.08 7.17
N ALA A 332 -31.55 -0.99 6.53
CA ALA A 332 -32.84 -1.10 7.23
C ALA A 332 -32.98 -2.44 7.96
N ASP A 333 -32.30 -3.47 7.45
CA ASP A 333 -32.10 -4.76 8.11
C ASP A 333 -30.64 -4.88 8.56
N PRO A 334 -30.34 -4.89 9.87
CA PRO A 334 -28.98 -5.03 10.39
C PRO A 334 -28.36 -6.41 10.11
N ASN A 335 -29.15 -7.38 9.65
CA ASN A 335 -28.73 -8.72 9.25
C ASN A 335 -28.65 -8.90 7.72
N GLN A 336 -28.78 -7.81 6.95
CA GLN A 336 -28.66 -7.89 5.50
C GLN A 336 -27.30 -8.49 5.10
N ARG A 337 -27.32 -9.47 4.20
CA ARG A 337 -26.13 -10.16 3.72
C ARG A 337 -25.68 -9.61 2.38
N ASP A 338 -24.37 -9.44 2.21
CA ASP A 338 -23.76 -9.13 0.91
C ASP A 338 -23.61 -10.37 0.01
N ALA A 339 -22.90 -10.25 -1.10
CA ALA A 339 -22.71 -11.33 -2.07
C ALA A 339 -21.90 -12.51 -1.48
N GLU A 340 -21.09 -12.25 -0.47
CA GLU A 340 -20.28 -13.22 0.27
C GLU A 340 -21.02 -13.77 1.51
N GLY A 341 -22.24 -13.32 1.75
CA GLY A 341 -23.04 -13.72 2.90
C GLY A 341 -22.66 -13.03 4.21
N ALA A 342 -21.76 -12.05 4.17
CA ALA A 342 -21.35 -11.30 5.35
C ALA A 342 -22.40 -10.22 5.69
N THR A 343 -22.62 -10.01 6.98
CA THR A 343 -23.51 -8.97 7.52
C THR A 343 -22.73 -7.70 7.87
N PRO A 344 -23.38 -6.54 8.08
CA PRO A 344 -22.73 -5.35 8.63
C PRO A 344 -21.89 -5.63 9.88
N LEU A 345 -22.32 -6.57 10.72
CA LEU A 345 -21.62 -6.94 11.94
C LEU A 345 -20.27 -7.63 11.65
N HIS A 346 -20.16 -8.43 10.56
CA HIS A 346 -18.89 -9.01 10.12
C HIS A 346 -17.90 -7.91 9.71
N HIS A 347 -18.36 -6.94 8.93
CA HIS A 347 -17.52 -5.82 8.48
C HIS A 347 -17.07 -4.94 9.66
N ALA A 348 -17.97 -4.63 10.59
CA ALA A 348 -17.65 -3.90 11.81
C ALA A 348 -16.64 -4.67 12.69
N ALA A 349 -16.81 -5.99 12.80
CA ALA A 349 -15.93 -6.88 13.54
C ALA A 349 -14.52 -6.95 12.96
N TRP A 350 -14.39 -7.05 11.64
CA TRP A 350 -13.09 -7.01 10.96
C TRP A 350 -12.37 -5.67 11.15
N ALA A 351 -13.12 -4.57 11.04
CA ALA A 351 -12.60 -3.22 11.25
C ALA A 351 -12.21 -2.95 12.71
N GLY A 352 -12.81 -3.67 13.66
CA GLY A 352 -12.69 -3.39 15.09
C GLY A 352 -13.46 -2.16 15.54
N ASP A 353 -14.51 -1.77 14.80
CA ASP A 353 -15.34 -0.60 15.11
C ASP A 353 -16.33 -0.94 16.23
N VAL A 354 -15.87 -0.86 17.48
CA VAL A 354 -16.64 -1.20 18.69
C VAL A 354 -17.94 -0.41 18.75
N ASP A 355 -17.90 0.90 18.47
CA ASP A 355 -19.09 1.76 18.46
C ASP A 355 -20.11 1.32 17.39
N LEU A 356 -19.65 0.89 16.22
CA LEU A 356 -20.52 0.34 15.19
C LEU A 356 -21.10 -1.02 15.58
N ILE A 357 -20.30 -1.89 16.20
CA ILE A 357 -20.75 -3.18 16.72
C ILE A 357 -21.87 -2.96 17.74
N GLU A 358 -21.68 -2.07 18.72
CA GLU A 358 -22.70 -1.77 19.73
C GLU A 358 -24.01 -1.25 19.11
N ARG A 359 -23.93 -0.32 18.14
CA ARG A 359 -25.11 0.21 17.45
C ARG A 359 -25.83 -0.84 16.63
N LEU A 360 -25.10 -1.74 15.95
CA LEU A 360 -25.68 -2.84 15.18
C LEU A 360 -26.38 -3.85 16.10
N LEU A 361 -25.74 -4.23 17.20
CA LEU A 361 -26.35 -5.11 18.22
C LEU A 361 -27.61 -4.46 18.82
N ALA A 362 -27.57 -3.17 19.14
CA ALA A 362 -28.73 -2.41 19.62
C ALA A 362 -29.86 -2.33 18.59
N ALA A 363 -29.54 -2.38 17.29
CA ALA A 363 -30.50 -2.42 16.19
C ALA A 363 -31.08 -3.82 15.93
N GLY A 364 -30.58 -4.87 16.61
CA GLY A 364 -31.04 -6.26 16.44
C GLY A 364 -30.21 -7.10 15.47
N ALA A 365 -28.95 -6.73 15.21
CA ALA A 365 -28.02 -7.61 14.51
C ALA A 365 -27.81 -8.92 15.27
N ASP A 366 -27.81 -10.04 14.57
CA ASP A 366 -27.57 -11.38 15.08
C ASP A 366 -26.07 -11.72 14.97
N PRO A 367 -25.34 -11.83 16.09
CA PRO A 367 -23.91 -12.18 16.10
C PRO A 367 -23.65 -13.65 15.75
N GLY A 368 -24.67 -14.48 15.62
CA GLY A 368 -24.56 -15.90 15.26
C GLY A 368 -24.57 -16.20 13.76
N VAL A 369 -24.83 -15.20 12.90
CA VAL A 369 -24.84 -15.38 11.44
C VAL A 369 -23.44 -15.74 10.95
N THR A 370 -23.34 -16.74 10.06
CA THR A 370 -22.08 -17.09 9.40
C THR A 370 -22.02 -16.58 7.96
N ASP A 371 -20.81 -16.20 7.51
CA ASP A 371 -20.55 -15.90 6.10
C ASP A 371 -20.52 -17.16 5.22
N LEU A 372 -20.68 -17.02 3.89
CA LEU A 372 -20.72 -18.18 2.98
C LEU A 372 -19.33 -18.71 2.60
N ARG A 373 -18.28 -17.92 2.80
CA ARG A 373 -16.94 -18.20 2.30
C ARG A 373 -16.13 -19.06 3.28
N PHE A 374 -16.28 -18.80 4.57
CA PHE A 374 -15.51 -19.42 5.63
C PHE A 374 -16.36 -20.05 6.73
N ASP A 375 -17.69 -19.91 6.65
CA ASP A 375 -18.62 -20.31 7.72
C ASP A 375 -18.22 -19.69 9.08
N ALA A 376 -17.71 -18.45 9.04
CA ALA A 376 -17.25 -17.74 10.23
C ALA A 376 -18.29 -16.71 10.67
N THR A 377 -18.40 -16.51 11.99
CA THR A 377 -19.24 -15.48 12.60
C THR A 377 -18.54 -14.11 12.60
N PRO A 378 -19.24 -13.01 12.91
CA PRO A 378 -18.61 -11.72 13.19
C PRO A 378 -17.49 -11.83 14.23
N GLN A 379 -17.70 -12.58 15.32
CA GLN A 379 -16.63 -12.82 16.30
C GLN A 379 -15.42 -13.49 15.66
N GLY A 380 -15.63 -14.52 14.83
CA GLY A 380 -14.55 -15.19 14.10
C GLY A 380 -13.78 -14.25 13.18
N TRP A 381 -14.46 -13.29 12.54
CA TRP A 381 -13.81 -12.23 11.74
C TRP A 381 -12.97 -11.29 12.63
N ALA A 382 -13.50 -10.86 13.78
CA ALA A 382 -12.74 -10.05 14.74
C ALA A 382 -11.49 -10.78 15.26
N GLU A 383 -11.62 -12.07 15.63
CA GLU A 383 -10.50 -12.89 16.10
C GLU A 383 -9.42 -13.04 15.02
N HIS A 384 -9.84 -13.34 13.78
CA HIS A 384 -8.94 -13.44 12.64
C HIS A 384 -8.22 -12.11 12.35
N ALA A 385 -8.91 -10.99 12.49
CA ALA A 385 -8.36 -9.65 12.31
C ALA A 385 -7.59 -9.11 13.54
N TYR A 386 -7.47 -9.91 14.62
CA TYR A 386 -6.86 -9.52 15.89
C TYR A 386 -7.52 -8.31 16.58
N GLN A 387 -8.83 -8.15 16.40
CA GLN A 387 -9.67 -7.11 16.98
C GLN A 387 -10.19 -7.58 18.34
N THR A 388 -9.33 -7.56 19.37
CA THR A 388 -9.60 -8.17 20.68
C THR A 388 -10.88 -7.65 21.32
N GLU A 389 -11.07 -6.33 21.39
CA GLU A 389 -12.25 -5.72 22.02
C GLU A 389 -13.54 -6.07 21.26
N ALA A 390 -13.50 -6.04 19.92
CA ALA A 390 -14.61 -6.46 19.08
C ALA A 390 -14.95 -7.95 19.28
N ALA A 391 -13.95 -8.82 19.33
CA ALA A 391 -14.14 -10.25 19.57
C ALA A 391 -14.71 -10.52 20.97
N GLU A 392 -14.29 -9.77 21.98
CA GLU A 392 -14.84 -9.86 23.34
C GLU A 392 -16.29 -9.40 23.40
N LEU A 393 -16.63 -8.29 22.74
CA LEU A 393 -17.99 -7.77 22.66
C LEU A 393 -18.95 -8.70 21.92
N LEU A 394 -18.45 -9.44 20.92
CA LEU A 394 -19.22 -10.37 20.08
C LEU A 394 -19.28 -11.80 20.64
N ARG A 395 -18.70 -12.06 21.80
CA ARG A 395 -18.68 -13.39 22.41
C ARG A 395 -20.12 -13.85 22.74
N PRO A 396 -20.52 -15.08 22.38
CA PRO A 396 -21.84 -15.61 22.73
C PRO A 396 -22.06 -15.56 24.24
N THR A 397 -23.20 -15.03 24.65
CA THR A 397 -23.69 -15.07 26.05
C THR A 397 -24.25 -16.42 26.43
#